data_AF-A0A2V8RWC6-F1
#
_entry.id   AF-A0A2V8RWC6-F1
#
_cell.length_a   1.000
_cell.length_b   1.000
_cell.length_c   1.000
_cell.angle_alpha   90.00
_cell.angle_beta   90.00
_cell.angle_gamma   90.00
#
_symmetry.space_group_name_H-M   'P 1'
#
loop_
_entity.id
_entity.type
_entity.pdbx_description
1 polymer ?
#
loop_
_entity_poly.entity_id
_entity_poly.type
_entity_poly.pdbx_seq_one_letter_code
_entity_poly.pdbx_strand_id
1 'polypeptide(L)'
;MNSVKFSRRVSASDMRFVIVLCGLILCFVPQCFGQTNEDPPVIKLNTGNEKKDADNPSFSELLTKQQLSRRKKEYDDMLQRGDKAAKLSEELETSIASRETLSSEDIQKLQELEKLVLKIRDDLGGDDDAKESDENSSANSAENDARKDVPSAVKFIRDSTLKLVDELKKSTRFSISVIAVQTSNSVIRFARLLRLRK
;
A
#
# COMPACT_ATOMS: atom_id res chain seq x y z
N MET A 1 -39.24 22.32 28.33
CA MET A 1 -38.45 21.80 27.19
C MET A 1 -37.17 21.18 27.73
N ASN A 2 -36.84 19.99 27.22
CA ASN A 2 -36.17 18.92 27.95
C ASN A 2 -34.66 19.11 28.12
N SER A 3 -34.18 18.88 29.35
CA SER A 3 -32.76 18.81 29.70
C SER A 3 -32.31 17.35 29.69
N VAL A 4 -31.38 17.00 28.79
CA VAL A 4 -30.81 15.65 28.69
C VAL A 4 -29.61 15.55 29.63
N LYS A 5 -29.79 14.83 30.75
CA LYS A 5 -28.72 14.45 31.68
C LYS A 5 -27.91 13.30 31.08
N PHE A 6 -26.65 13.56 30.74
CA PHE A 6 -25.71 12.55 30.29
C PHE A 6 -24.91 12.02 31.50
N SER A 7 -25.26 10.83 31.97
CA SER A 7 -24.58 10.16 33.08
C SER A 7 -23.72 9.02 32.51
N ARG A 8 -22.41 9.22 32.41
CA ARG A 8 -21.45 8.13 32.12
C ARG A 8 -20.98 7.53 33.43
N ARG A 9 -21.42 6.30 33.72
CA ARG A 9 -20.79 5.45 34.73
C ARG A 9 -19.53 4.85 34.11
N VAL A 10 -18.37 5.26 34.59
CA VAL A 10 -17.10 4.57 34.32
C VAL A 10 -17.00 3.41 35.32
N SER A 11 -16.92 2.18 34.79
CA SER A 11 -16.83 0.95 35.58
C SER A 11 -15.40 0.78 36.12
N ALA A 12 -15.28 0.47 37.41
CA ALA A 12 -14.00 0.32 38.11
C ALA A 12 -13.19 -0.95 37.73
N SER A 13 -13.66 -1.72 36.75
CA SER A 13 -13.00 -2.95 36.26
C SER A 13 -11.87 -2.70 35.27
N ASP A 14 -11.83 -1.53 34.61
CA ASP A 14 -10.94 -1.30 33.46
C ASP A 14 -9.57 -0.71 33.86
N MET A 15 -9.41 -0.28 35.13
CA MET A 15 -8.15 0.26 35.65
C MET A 15 -7.15 -0.82 36.09
N ARG A 16 -7.53 -2.09 36.12
CA ARG A 16 -6.64 -3.19 36.54
C ARG A 16 -5.79 -3.77 35.41
N PHE A 17 -6.22 -3.62 34.16
CA PHE A 17 -5.46 -4.11 33.00
C PHE A 17 -4.32 -3.18 32.57
N VAL A 18 -4.41 -1.87 32.88
CA VAL A 18 -3.39 -0.87 32.50
C VAL A 18 -2.10 -0.99 33.32
N ILE A 19 -2.16 -1.56 34.53
CA ILE A 19 -0.99 -1.64 35.43
C ILE A 19 -0.09 -2.84 35.12
N VAL A 20 -0.58 -3.87 34.39
CA VAL A 20 0.19 -5.08 34.08
C VAL A 20 1.07 -4.92 32.82
N LEU A 21 0.78 -3.94 31.95
CA LEU A 21 1.53 -3.75 30.70
C LEU A 21 2.83 -2.93 30.87
N CYS A 22 3.00 -2.20 31.99
CA CYS A 22 4.17 -1.33 32.23
C CYS A 22 5.39 -2.06 32.84
N GLY A 23 5.29 -3.35 33.18
CA GLY A 23 6.34 -4.07 33.91
C GLY A 23 7.36 -4.85 33.06
N LEU A 24 7.22 -4.87 31.73
CA LEU A 24 8.04 -5.72 30.84
C LEU A 24 8.83 -4.90 29.80
N ILE A 25 9.12 -3.65 30.15
CA ILE A 25 10.12 -2.80 29.50
C ILE A 25 11.14 -2.54 30.60
N LEU A 26 12.29 -3.26 30.66
CA LEU A 26 13.52 -2.81 31.37
C LEU A 26 14.70 -3.81 31.41
N CYS A 27 14.88 -4.75 30.48
CA CYS A 27 16.05 -5.67 30.57
C CYS A 27 16.68 -6.09 29.23
N PHE A 28 16.92 -5.19 28.27
CA PHE A 28 17.79 -5.54 27.12
C PHE A 28 18.57 -4.35 26.53
N VAL A 29 19.74 -4.06 27.12
CA VAL A 29 20.86 -3.28 26.56
C VAL A 29 22.13 -3.77 27.31
N PRO A 30 23.37 -3.80 26.78
CA PRO A 30 23.89 -3.78 25.40
C PRO A 30 24.94 -4.90 25.12
N GLN A 31 25.32 -5.12 23.86
CA GLN A 31 26.74 -5.37 23.50
C GLN A 31 27.08 -4.63 22.19
N CYS A 32 27.61 -3.41 22.33
CA CYS A 32 28.38 -2.76 21.28
C CYS A 32 29.77 -3.42 21.24
N PHE A 33 30.11 -4.07 20.13
CA PHE A 33 31.52 -4.34 19.83
C PHE A 33 32.13 -3.07 19.25
N GLY A 34 32.98 -2.41 20.04
CA GLY A 34 33.93 -1.44 19.53
C GLY A 34 35.08 -2.19 18.87
N GLN A 35 35.29 -1.97 17.57
CA GLN A 35 36.55 -2.35 16.92
C GLN A 35 37.56 -1.22 17.08
N THR A 36 38.72 -1.66 17.54
CA THR A 36 39.92 -0.93 17.92
C THR A 36 40.63 -0.30 16.73
N ASN A 37 41.31 0.80 17.03
CA ASN A 37 42.34 1.49 16.26
C ASN A 37 43.12 0.61 15.28
N GLU A 38 42.96 0.89 13.99
CA GLU A 38 43.99 0.70 12.97
C GLU A 38 44.11 2.08 12.29
N ASP A 39 45.32 2.65 12.34
CA ASP A 39 45.63 3.95 11.75
C ASP A 39 45.19 4.03 10.27
N PRO A 40 44.60 5.14 9.80
CA PRO A 40 44.32 5.28 8.38
C PRO A 40 45.65 5.35 7.61
N PRO A 41 45.84 4.57 6.53
CA PRO A 41 47.00 4.74 5.68
C PRO A 41 46.97 6.16 5.08
N VAL A 42 48.03 6.92 5.34
CA VAL A 42 48.26 8.23 4.74
C VAL A 42 48.36 8.05 3.23
N ILE A 43 47.26 8.32 2.52
CA ILE A 43 47.24 8.39 1.06
C ILE A 43 48.07 9.62 0.67
N LYS A 44 49.33 9.38 0.29
CA LYS A 44 50.14 10.38 -0.42
C LYS A 44 49.49 10.61 -1.79
N LEU A 45 48.69 11.67 -1.90
CA LEU A 45 48.21 12.20 -3.17
C LEU A 45 49.44 12.67 -3.97
N ASN A 46 49.93 11.80 -4.84
CA ASN A 46 50.86 12.15 -5.89
C ASN A 46 50.08 12.95 -6.95
N THR A 47 50.13 14.28 -6.84
CA THR A 47 49.71 15.21 -7.88
C THR A 47 50.65 15.07 -9.07
N GLY A 48 50.29 14.19 -9.99
CA GLY A 48 51.14 13.93 -11.15
C GLY A 48 50.49 13.02 -12.19
N ASN A 49 49.45 13.53 -12.86
CA ASN A 49 49.26 13.46 -14.32
C ASN A 49 47.79 13.68 -14.66
N GLU A 50 47.51 14.89 -15.14
CA GLU A 50 46.45 15.09 -16.10
C GLU A 50 46.80 14.29 -17.37
N LYS A 51 46.08 13.19 -17.62
CA LYS A 51 45.56 12.80 -18.95
C LYS A 51 45.01 11.36 -18.92
N LYS A 52 43.82 11.24 -19.50
CA LYS A 52 42.98 10.04 -19.73
C LYS A 52 42.16 9.63 -18.52
N ASP A 53 40.86 9.86 -18.63
CA ASP A 53 39.81 8.87 -18.36
C ASP A 53 38.46 9.48 -18.74
N ALA A 54 38.19 9.53 -20.04
CA ALA A 54 36.88 9.93 -20.57
C ALA A 54 35.88 8.75 -20.67
N ASP A 55 36.26 7.55 -20.23
CA ASP A 55 35.50 6.31 -20.44
C ASP A 55 35.20 5.49 -19.17
N ASN A 56 35.64 5.94 -17.99
CA ASN A 56 35.31 5.25 -16.73
C ASN A 56 34.20 6.02 -16.00
N PRO A 57 32.96 5.50 -15.92
CA PRO A 57 31.90 6.17 -15.20
C PRO A 57 32.31 6.30 -13.73
N SER A 58 32.18 7.50 -13.18
CA SER A 58 32.45 7.72 -11.76
C SER A 58 31.57 6.80 -10.91
N PHE A 59 32.05 6.39 -9.73
CA PHE A 59 31.26 5.55 -8.82
C PHE A 59 29.86 6.13 -8.55
N SER A 60 29.75 7.47 -8.48
CA SER A 60 28.47 8.17 -8.36
C SER A 60 27.54 7.99 -9.57
N GLU A 61 28.09 7.97 -10.79
CA GLU A 61 27.32 7.74 -12.02
C GLU A 61 26.82 6.29 -12.12
N LEU A 62 27.64 5.32 -11.69
CA LEU A 62 27.23 3.92 -11.60
C LEU A 62 26.07 3.72 -10.62
N LEU A 63 26.14 4.34 -9.43
CA LEU A 63 25.04 4.31 -8.45
C LEU A 63 23.77 4.96 -9.01
N THR A 64 23.91 6.12 -9.66
CA THR A 64 22.77 6.84 -10.26
C THR A 64 22.11 6.00 -11.35
N LYS A 65 22.90 5.39 -12.23
CA LYS A 65 22.42 4.48 -13.29
C LYS A 65 21.70 3.27 -12.71
N GLN A 66 22.22 2.70 -11.62
CA GLN A 66 21.58 1.58 -10.93
C GLN A 66 20.25 1.97 -10.28
N GLN A 67 20.17 3.14 -9.65
CA GLN A 67 18.90 3.63 -9.08
C GLN A 67 17.86 3.88 -10.18
N LEU A 68 18.28 4.45 -11.31
CA LEU A 68 17.39 4.72 -12.43
C LEU A 68 16.84 3.43 -13.05
N SER A 69 17.67 2.39 -13.19
CA SER A 69 17.23 1.11 -13.73
C SER A 69 16.27 0.39 -12.77
N ARG A 70 16.51 0.45 -11.46
CA ARG A 70 15.60 -0.07 -10.43
C ARG A 70 14.24 0.61 -10.48
N ARG A 71 14.20 1.94 -10.45
CA ARG A 71 12.94 2.70 -10.53
C ARG A 71 12.16 2.44 -11.81
N LYS A 72 12.86 2.27 -12.94
CA LYS A 72 12.23 1.87 -14.20
C LYS A 72 11.56 0.50 -14.07
N LYS A 73 12.28 -0.49 -13.53
CA LYS A 73 11.75 -1.83 -13.34
C LYS A 73 10.56 -1.85 -12.38
N GLU A 74 10.65 -1.14 -11.26
CA GLU A 74 9.57 -1.02 -10.28
C GLU A 74 8.31 -0.42 -10.91
N TYR A 75 8.48 0.62 -11.73
CA TYR A 75 7.37 1.22 -12.48
C TYR A 75 6.76 0.27 -13.50
N ASP A 76 7.57 -0.44 -14.27
CA ASP A 76 7.11 -1.44 -15.26
C ASP A 76 6.36 -2.60 -14.56
N ASP A 77 6.87 -3.07 -13.41
CA ASP A 77 6.23 -4.10 -12.58
C ASP A 77 4.88 -3.61 -12.02
N MET A 78 4.78 -2.35 -11.59
CA MET A 78 3.54 -1.74 -11.12
C MET A 78 2.48 -1.69 -12.23
N LEU A 79 2.86 -1.29 -13.46
CA LEU A 79 1.95 -1.30 -14.60
C LEU A 79 1.46 -2.71 -14.92
N GLN A 80 2.35 -3.72 -14.90
CA GLN A 80 1.96 -5.11 -15.09
C GLN A 80 0.99 -5.61 -14.01
N ARG A 81 1.18 -5.21 -12.75
CA ARG A 81 0.22 -5.51 -11.67
C ARG A 81 -1.14 -4.87 -11.96
N GLY A 82 -1.15 -3.63 -12.45
CA GLY A 82 -2.36 -2.93 -12.87
C GLY A 82 -3.13 -3.69 -13.96
N ASP A 83 -2.45 -4.08 -15.04
CA ASP A 83 -3.09 -4.83 -16.13
C ASP A 83 -3.61 -6.21 -15.66
N LYS A 84 -2.91 -6.88 -14.74
CA LYS A 84 -3.39 -8.13 -14.11
C LYS A 84 -4.63 -7.89 -13.24
N ALA A 85 -4.65 -6.81 -12.45
CA ALA A 85 -5.79 -6.43 -11.64
C ALA A 85 -7.03 -6.15 -12.50
N ALA A 86 -6.87 -5.43 -13.61
CA ALA A 86 -7.95 -5.18 -14.57
C ALA A 86 -8.55 -6.49 -15.09
N LYS A 87 -7.71 -7.43 -15.57
CA LYS A 87 -8.17 -8.74 -16.05
C LYS A 87 -8.93 -9.52 -14.98
N LEU A 88 -8.40 -9.59 -13.75
CA LEU A 88 -9.07 -10.25 -12.63
C LEU A 88 -10.44 -9.62 -12.33
N SER A 89 -10.53 -8.29 -12.40
CA SER A 89 -11.80 -7.58 -12.16
C SER A 89 -12.85 -7.85 -13.23
N GLU A 90 -12.44 -8.03 -14.50
CA GLU A 90 -13.33 -8.39 -15.61
C GLU A 90 -13.81 -9.85 -15.49
N GLU A 91 -12.92 -10.76 -15.12
CA GLU A 91 -13.27 -12.15 -14.86
C GLU A 91 -14.27 -12.26 -13.70
N LEU A 92 -14.08 -11.48 -12.63
CA LEU A 92 -14.99 -11.41 -11.49
C LEU A 92 -16.38 -10.93 -11.90
N GLU A 93 -16.48 -9.82 -12.64
CA GLU A 93 -17.75 -9.32 -13.14
C GLU A 93 -18.48 -10.35 -14.00
N THR A 94 -17.75 -11.01 -14.92
CA THR A 94 -18.32 -12.04 -15.81
C THR A 94 -18.81 -13.26 -15.01
N SER A 95 -18.04 -13.70 -14.02
CA SER A 95 -18.38 -14.84 -13.18
C SER A 95 -19.61 -14.61 -12.28
N ILE A 96 -19.87 -13.36 -11.92
CA ILE A 96 -20.96 -12.97 -11.03
C ILE A 96 -22.21 -12.60 -11.83
N ALA A 97 -22.06 -12.05 -13.03
CA ALA A 97 -23.17 -11.83 -13.96
C ALA A 97 -23.93 -13.12 -14.30
N SER A 98 -23.28 -14.29 -14.16
CA SER A 98 -23.91 -15.60 -14.41
C SER A 98 -24.52 -16.26 -13.17
N ARG A 99 -24.13 -15.87 -11.94
CA ARG A 99 -24.48 -16.59 -10.70
C ARG A 99 -25.13 -15.73 -9.61
N GLU A 100 -25.04 -14.40 -9.72
CA GLU A 100 -25.49 -13.38 -8.74
C GLU A 100 -24.98 -13.57 -7.29
N THR A 101 -24.11 -14.55 -7.06
CA THR A 101 -23.59 -14.98 -5.76
C THR A 101 -22.09 -15.25 -5.88
N LEU A 102 -21.34 -15.06 -4.79
CA LEU A 102 -19.91 -15.28 -4.76
C LEU A 102 -19.60 -16.76 -4.55
N SER A 103 -18.90 -17.36 -5.52
CA SER A 103 -18.32 -18.70 -5.33
C SER A 103 -17.01 -18.64 -4.55
N SER A 104 -16.52 -19.80 -4.09
CA SER A 104 -15.21 -19.88 -3.44
C SER A 104 -14.06 -19.44 -4.37
N GLU A 105 -14.19 -19.66 -5.67
CA GLU A 105 -13.21 -19.22 -6.67
C GLU A 105 -13.22 -17.69 -6.80
N ASP A 106 -14.39 -17.07 -6.80
CA ASP A 106 -14.53 -15.62 -6.88
C ASP A 106 -13.94 -14.93 -5.65
N ILE A 107 -14.07 -15.56 -4.47
CA ILE A 107 -13.43 -15.08 -3.23
C ILE A 107 -11.90 -15.12 -3.35
N GLN A 108 -11.33 -16.18 -3.93
CA GLN A 108 -9.89 -16.27 -4.15
C GLN A 108 -9.42 -15.19 -5.13
N LYS A 109 -10.15 -14.97 -6.23
CA LYS A 109 -9.87 -13.89 -7.18
C LYS A 109 -9.94 -12.51 -6.52
N LEU A 110 -10.92 -12.28 -5.64
CA LEU A 110 -11.01 -11.04 -4.86
C LEU A 110 -9.82 -10.84 -3.93
N GLN A 111 -9.32 -11.91 -3.29
CA GLN A 111 -8.11 -11.83 -2.45
C GLN A 111 -6.85 -11.52 -3.27
N GLU A 112 -6.72 -12.14 -4.44
CA GLU A 112 -5.62 -11.85 -5.36
C GLU A 112 -5.67 -10.41 -5.87
N LEU A 113 -6.87 -9.94 -6.24
CA LEU A 113 -7.10 -8.56 -6.64
C LEU A 113 -6.72 -7.59 -5.52
N GLU A 114 -7.21 -7.82 -4.29
CA GLU A 114 -6.85 -7.02 -3.11
C GLU A 114 -5.33 -6.95 -2.95
N LYS A 115 -4.63 -8.08 -3.07
CA LYS A 115 -3.18 -8.15 -2.92
C LYS A 115 -2.43 -7.38 -4.01
N LEU A 116 -2.90 -7.44 -5.26
CA LEU A 116 -2.30 -6.68 -6.36
C LEU A 116 -2.49 -5.18 -6.15
N VAL A 117 -3.70 -4.75 -5.80
CA VAL A 117 -4.02 -3.34 -5.60
C VAL A 117 -3.34 -2.77 -4.36
N LEU A 118 -3.21 -3.56 -3.29
CA LEU A 118 -2.45 -3.17 -2.10
C LEU A 118 -0.99 -2.89 -2.46
N LYS A 119 -0.35 -3.77 -3.22
CA LYS A 119 1.01 -3.54 -3.71
C LYS A 119 1.14 -2.30 -4.58
N ILE A 120 0.20 -2.06 -5.49
CA ILE A 120 0.19 -0.85 -6.33
C ILE A 120 0.10 0.40 -5.45
N ARG A 121 -0.79 0.39 -4.46
CA ARG A 121 -0.94 1.50 -3.52
C ARG A 121 0.34 1.74 -2.74
N ASP A 122 1.01 0.69 -2.28
CA ASP A 122 2.28 0.79 -1.55
C ASP A 122 3.39 1.34 -2.46
N ASP A 123 3.46 0.91 -3.73
CA ASP A 123 4.39 1.44 -4.73
C ASP A 123 4.12 2.94 -5.02
N LEU A 124 2.87 3.39 -4.89
CA LEU A 124 2.46 4.79 -4.98
C LEU A 124 2.70 5.58 -3.68
N GLY A 125 3.26 4.97 -2.63
CA GLY A 125 3.51 5.64 -1.35
C GLY A 125 2.25 5.85 -0.50
N GLY A 126 1.21 5.03 -0.69
CA GLY A 126 0.07 4.99 0.22
C GLY A 126 0.45 4.31 1.54
N ASP A 127 0.02 4.90 2.65
CA ASP A 127 0.35 4.40 3.99
C ASP A 127 -0.60 3.28 4.45
N ASP A 128 -0.08 2.39 5.29
CA ASP A 128 -0.79 1.30 5.92
C ASP A 128 -1.63 1.75 7.12
N ASP A 129 -1.29 2.87 7.76
CA ASP A 129 -1.99 3.40 8.93
C ASP A 129 -3.40 3.93 8.61
N ALA A 130 -3.72 4.10 7.33
CA ALA A 130 -5.07 4.45 6.86
C ALA A 130 -6.07 3.27 6.89
N LYS A 131 -5.67 2.08 7.39
CA LYS A 131 -6.47 0.84 7.32
C LYS A 131 -7.70 0.79 8.22
N GLU A 132 -7.89 1.71 9.18
CA GLU A 132 -8.89 1.52 10.25
C GLU A 132 -10.01 2.56 10.37
N SER A 133 -9.99 3.68 9.64
CA SER A 133 -10.89 4.81 9.97
C SER A 133 -11.98 5.13 8.94
N ASP A 134 -12.44 4.17 8.14
CA ASP A 134 -13.25 4.47 6.96
C ASP A 134 -14.57 3.67 6.83
N GLU A 135 -15.12 3.15 7.92
CA GLU A 135 -16.46 2.52 7.85
C GLU A 135 -17.59 3.55 7.62
N ASN A 136 -17.38 4.82 8.02
CA ASN A 136 -18.39 5.88 8.01
C ASN A 136 -18.18 7.03 7.02
N SER A 137 -17.09 7.02 6.24
CA SER A 137 -16.78 8.09 5.27
C SER A 137 -17.11 7.62 3.86
N SER A 138 -18.35 7.80 3.42
CA SER A 138 -18.67 7.86 1.98
C SER A 138 -19.98 8.57 1.71
N ALA A 139 -19.87 9.81 1.24
CA ALA A 139 -20.99 10.66 0.83
C ALA A 139 -21.38 10.46 -0.66
N ASN A 140 -20.84 9.45 -1.34
CA ASN A 140 -21.05 9.27 -2.78
C ASN A 140 -22.14 8.21 -3.05
N SER A 141 -23.13 8.56 -3.89
CA SER A 141 -24.25 7.66 -4.25
C SER A 141 -23.77 6.32 -4.79
N ALA A 142 -22.75 6.32 -5.66
CA ALA A 142 -22.22 5.11 -6.28
C ALA A 142 -21.64 4.11 -5.26
N GLU A 143 -20.98 4.59 -4.21
CA GLU A 143 -20.47 3.71 -3.14
C GLU A 143 -21.58 3.17 -2.25
N ASN A 144 -22.63 3.97 -2.02
CA ASN A 144 -23.82 3.51 -1.29
C ASN A 144 -24.59 2.44 -2.08
N ASP A 145 -24.69 2.59 -3.40
CA ASP A 145 -25.32 1.59 -4.27
C ASP A 145 -24.50 0.30 -4.33
N ALA A 146 -23.18 0.42 -4.46
CA ALA A 146 -22.24 -0.72 -4.38
C ALA A 146 -22.27 -1.46 -3.04
N ARG A 147 -22.76 -0.85 -1.96
CA ARG A 147 -22.95 -1.54 -0.67
C ARG A 147 -24.27 -2.31 -0.59
N LYS A 148 -25.21 -2.15 -1.52
CA LYS A 148 -26.53 -2.80 -1.43
C LYS A 148 -26.43 -4.26 -1.88
N ASP A 149 -25.87 -4.47 -3.06
CA ASP A 149 -25.86 -5.76 -3.75
C ASP A 149 -24.45 -6.17 -4.23
N VAL A 150 -24.24 -7.48 -4.35
CA VAL A 150 -22.96 -8.06 -4.79
C VAL A 150 -22.62 -7.69 -6.24
N PRO A 151 -23.54 -7.79 -7.23
CA PRO A 151 -23.23 -7.43 -8.61
C PRO A 151 -22.80 -5.96 -8.77
N SER A 152 -23.48 -5.01 -8.12
CA SER A 152 -23.11 -3.60 -8.15
C SER A 152 -21.76 -3.35 -7.46
N ALA A 153 -21.47 -4.04 -6.37
CA ALA A 153 -20.16 -3.96 -5.70
C ALA A 153 -19.02 -4.39 -6.63
N VAL A 154 -19.21 -5.50 -7.35
CA VAL A 154 -18.20 -6.05 -8.27
C VAL A 154 -18.01 -5.15 -9.47
N LYS A 155 -19.11 -4.61 -10.01
CA LYS A 155 -19.06 -3.62 -11.08
C LYS A 155 -18.29 -2.37 -10.63
N PHE A 156 -18.55 -1.88 -9.43
CA PHE A 156 -17.81 -0.76 -8.85
C PHE A 156 -16.31 -1.07 -8.69
N ILE A 157 -15.97 -2.29 -8.24
CA ILE A 157 -14.58 -2.76 -8.16
C ILE A 157 -13.93 -2.74 -9.55
N ARG A 158 -14.61 -3.24 -10.58
CA ARG A 158 -14.12 -3.25 -11.96
C ARG A 158 -13.89 -1.84 -12.49
N ASP A 159 -14.90 -0.98 -12.41
CA ASP A 159 -14.81 0.41 -12.89
C ASP A 159 -13.70 1.19 -12.16
N SER A 160 -13.57 0.99 -10.84
CA SER A 160 -12.50 1.59 -10.05
C SER A 160 -11.12 1.01 -10.42
N THR A 161 -11.02 -0.28 -10.71
CA THR A 161 -9.75 -0.91 -11.14
C THR A 161 -9.33 -0.41 -12.51
N LEU A 162 -10.26 -0.27 -13.46
CA LEU A 162 -9.96 0.31 -14.78
C LEU A 162 -9.50 1.76 -14.65
N LYS A 163 -10.20 2.57 -13.84
CA LYS A 163 -9.78 3.94 -13.54
C LYS A 163 -8.40 3.99 -12.90
N LEU A 164 -8.11 3.09 -11.95
CA LEU A 164 -6.78 2.98 -11.35
C LEU A 164 -5.72 2.75 -12.43
N VAL A 165 -5.92 1.77 -13.31
CA VAL A 165 -4.97 1.45 -14.40
C VAL A 165 -4.76 2.62 -15.34
N ASP A 166 -5.83 3.34 -15.70
CA ASP A 166 -5.73 4.54 -16.54
C ASP A 166 -4.91 5.63 -15.85
N GLU A 167 -5.10 5.85 -14.55
CA GLU A 167 -4.31 6.80 -13.78
C GLU A 167 -2.85 6.38 -13.62
N LEU A 168 -2.58 5.07 -13.49
CA LEU A 168 -1.20 4.55 -13.48
C LEU A 168 -0.51 4.83 -14.81
N LYS A 169 -1.19 4.61 -15.95
CA LYS A 169 -0.65 4.85 -17.30
C LYS A 169 -0.37 6.32 -17.57
N LYS A 170 -1.11 7.24 -16.94
CA LYS A 170 -0.88 8.69 -17.01
C LYS A 170 0.24 9.17 -16.09
N SER A 171 0.58 8.40 -15.06
CA SER A 171 1.62 8.75 -14.10
C SER A 171 3.03 8.59 -14.69
N THR A 172 4.02 9.17 -14.02
CA THR A 172 5.44 8.93 -14.33
C THR A 172 6.09 8.17 -13.18
N ARG A 173 7.21 7.50 -13.47
CA ARG A 173 8.04 6.81 -12.47
C ARG A 173 8.59 7.69 -11.32
N PHE A 174 8.35 9.00 -11.38
CA PHE A 174 8.81 9.97 -10.37
C PHE A 174 7.65 10.73 -9.72
N SER A 175 6.40 10.41 -10.05
CA SER A 175 5.22 11.11 -9.55
C SER A 175 4.27 10.14 -8.86
N ILE A 176 3.77 10.54 -7.70
CA ILE A 176 2.71 9.83 -6.98
C ILE A 176 1.36 10.40 -7.41
N SER A 177 0.44 9.54 -7.87
CA SER A 177 -0.93 9.96 -8.21
C SER A 177 -1.84 9.80 -7.00
N VAL A 178 -2.30 10.92 -6.44
CA VAL A 178 -3.28 10.94 -5.34
C VAL A 178 -4.58 10.25 -5.75
N ILE A 179 -5.01 10.43 -7.01
CA ILE A 179 -6.22 9.80 -7.55
C ILE A 179 -6.03 8.29 -7.59
N ALA A 180 -4.86 7.80 -8.00
CA ALA A 180 -4.56 6.37 -8.02
C ALA A 180 -4.53 5.77 -6.60
N VAL A 181 -3.95 6.47 -5.62
CA VAL A 181 -3.98 6.03 -4.20
C VAL A 181 -5.41 5.96 -3.68
N GLN A 182 -6.22 7.00 -3.90
CA GLN A 182 -7.62 7.03 -3.47
C GLN A 182 -8.43 5.90 -4.12
N THR A 183 -8.27 5.72 -5.43
CA THR A 183 -8.98 4.68 -6.19
C THR A 183 -8.55 3.28 -5.73
N SER A 184 -7.27 3.09 -5.43
CA SER A 184 -6.75 1.83 -4.86
C SER A 184 -7.39 1.52 -3.50
N ASN A 185 -7.52 2.53 -2.63
CA ASN A 185 -8.18 2.38 -1.34
C ASN A 185 -9.65 1.98 -1.48
N SER A 186 -10.39 2.58 -2.43
CA SER A 186 -11.77 2.19 -2.72
C SER A 186 -11.84 0.72 -3.14
N VAL A 187 -11.00 0.26 -4.08
CA VAL A 187 -11.00 -1.15 -4.50
C VAL A 187 -10.70 -2.10 -3.33
N ILE A 188 -9.70 -1.79 -2.51
CA ILE A 188 -9.34 -2.60 -1.33
C ILE A 188 -10.52 -2.68 -0.34
N ARG A 189 -11.19 -1.56 -0.07
CA ARG A 189 -12.35 -1.50 0.85
C ARG A 189 -13.49 -2.40 0.36
N PHE A 190 -13.85 -2.31 -0.92
CA PHE A 190 -14.95 -3.11 -1.48
C PHE A 190 -14.60 -4.59 -1.63
N ALA A 191 -13.35 -4.92 -2.02
CA ALA A 191 -12.90 -6.30 -2.07
C ALA A 191 -12.96 -6.97 -0.67
N ARG A 192 -12.56 -6.26 0.38
CA ARG A 192 -12.69 -6.72 1.77
C ARG A 192 -14.15 -6.88 2.20
N LEU A 193 -15.00 -5.90 1.89
CA LEU A 193 -16.42 -5.92 2.24
C LEU A 193 -17.12 -7.15 1.64
N LEU A 194 -16.87 -7.44 0.36
CA LEU A 194 -17.44 -8.62 -0.30
C LEU A 194 -16.94 -9.93 0.30
N ARG A 195 -15.66 -9.99 0.68
CA ARG A 195 -15.10 -11.18 1.33
C ARG A 195 -15.71 -11.46 2.72
N LEU A 196 -16.08 -10.41 3.45
CA LEU A 196 -16.68 -10.52 4.78
C LEU A 196 -18.18 -10.80 4.76
N ARG A 197 -18.87 -10.59 3.62
CA ARG A 197 -20.32 -10.80 3.45
C ARG A 197 -20.75 -12.27 3.29
N LYS A 198 -19.86 -13.23 3.58
CA LYS A 198 -20.16 -14.65 3.50
C LYS A 198 -21.25 -15.08 4.48
#